data_AF-A0A0A2B1T9-F1
#
_entry.id   AF-A0A0A2B1T9-F1
#
_cell.length_a   1.000
_cell.length_b   1.000
_cell.length_c   1.000
_cell.angle_alpha   90.00
_cell.angle_beta   90.00
_cell.angle_gamma   90.00
#
_symmetry.space_group_name_H-M   'P 1'
#
loop_
_entity.id
_entity.type
_entity.pdbx_description
1 polymer ?
#
loop_
_entity_poly.entity_id
_entity_poly.type
_entity_poly.pdbx_seq_one_letter_code
_entity_poly.pdbx_strand_id
1 'polypeptide(L)'
;MPVEATVFTFKIKVPFAEWAAVYDSEENIQMNKDREIFCLYKGVKKDDPTNVILIQKGEESKSIFMLEDPTLKTYIESADHIYDSTVISSYF
;
A
#
# COMPACT_ATOMS: atom_id res chain seq x y z
N MET A 1 7.18 19.95 6.03
CA MET A 1 7.00 19.81 4.57
C MET A 1 5.51 19.60 4.29
N PRO A 2 5.01 19.85 3.07
CA PRO A 2 3.63 19.50 2.73
C PRO A 2 3.41 18.00 2.92
N VAL A 3 2.21 17.66 3.38
CA VAL A 3 1.78 16.28 3.63
C VAL A 3 0.73 15.94 2.60
N GLU A 4 0.81 14.74 2.03
CA GLU A 4 -0.17 14.25 1.07
C GLU A 4 -0.88 12.99 1.59
N ALA A 5 -2.09 12.77 1.10
CA ALA A 5 -2.75 11.48 1.15
C ALA A 5 -2.59 10.80 -0.22
N THR A 6 -1.99 9.63 -0.25
CA THR A 6 -1.80 8.83 -1.45
C THR A 6 -2.78 7.66 -1.43
N VAL A 7 -3.57 7.52 -2.49
CA VAL A 7 -4.51 6.41 -2.68
C VAL A 7 -3.92 5.45 -3.70
N PHE A 8 -3.72 4.21 -3.27
CA PHE A 8 -3.35 3.08 -4.10
C PHE A 8 -4.59 2.21 -4.33
N THR A 9 -4.88 1.92 -5.59
CA THR A 9 -5.87 0.92 -5.99
C THR A 9 -5.17 -0.18 -6.76
N PHE A 10 -5.30 -1.43 -6.33
CA PHE A 10 -4.60 -2.55 -6.96
C PHE A 10 -5.37 -3.87 -6.79
N LYS A 11 -4.97 -4.88 -7.55
CA LYS A 11 -5.53 -6.22 -7.47
C LYS A 11 -4.64 -7.15 -6.65
N ILE A 12 -5.28 -8.07 -5.92
CA ILE A 12 -4.64 -9.16 -5.17
C ILE A 12 -5.12 -10.52 -5.70
N LYS A 13 -4.29 -11.56 -5.55
CA LYS A 13 -4.63 -12.96 -5.92
C LYS A 13 -5.11 -13.80 -4.73
N VAL A 14 -4.92 -13.31 -3.52
CA VAL A 14 -5.31 -13.96 -2.26
C VAL A 14 -6.52 -13.26 -1.64
N PRO A 15 -7.22 -13.89 -0.68
CA PRO A 15 -8.21 -13.20 0.14
C PRO A 15 -7.64 -11.94 0.80
N PHE A 16 -8.46 -10.89 0.91
CA PHE A 16 -8.04 -9.63 1.54
C PHE A 16 -7.45 -9.80 2.94
N ALA A 17 -7.99 -10.73 3.75
CA ALA A 17 -7.48 -10.99 5.09
C ALA A 17 -6.03 -11.52 5.08
N GLU A 18 -5.65 -12.31 4.07
CA GLU A 18 -4.30 -12.84 3.92
C GLU A 18 -3.33 -11.72 3.49
N TRP A 19 -3.73 -10.92 2.48
CA TRP A 19 -2.96 -9.75 2.08
C TRP A 19 -2.79 -8.75 3.23
N ALA A 20 -3.87 -8.48 3.98
CA ALA A 20 -3.87 -7.56 5.10
C ALA A 20 -2.99 -8.06 6.25
N ALA A 21 -2.92 -9.38 6.49
CA ALA A 21 -2.03 -9.95 7.50
C ALA A 21 -0.55 -9.75 7.16
N VAL A 22 -0.18 -9.80 5.87
CA VAL A 22 1.18 -9.45 5.42
C VAL A 22 1.40 -7.95 5.61
N TYR A 23 0.52 -7.10 5.07
CA TYR A 23 0.64 -5.65 5.20
C TYR A 23 0.69 -5.17 6.67
N ASP A 24 -0.02 -5.83 7.58
CA ASP A 24 -0.04 -5.51 9.01
C ASP A 24 1.03 -6.26 9.82
N SER A 25 2.02 -6.89 9.17
CA SER A 25 3.13 -7.50 9.87
C SER A 25 3.94 -6.46 10.64
N GLU A 26 4.53 -6.86 11.78
CA GLU A 26 5.36 -5.97 12.59
C GLU A 26 6.53 -5.37 11.78
N GLU A 27 7.10 -6.16 10.87
CA GLU A 27 8.17 -5.72 9.96
C GLU A 27 7.71 -4.58 9.05
N ASN A 28 6.55 -4.71 8.38
CA ASN A 28 6.06 -3.67 7.48
C ASN A 28 5.55 -2.44 8.25
N ILE A 29 4.99 -2.62 9.43
CA ILE A 29 4.61 -1.52 10.32
C ILE A 29 5.86 -0.71 10.70
N GLN A 30 6.94 -1.38 11.12
CA GLN A 30 8.18 -0.71 11.50
C GLN A 30 8.83 -0.01 10.29
N MET A 31 8.89 -0.69 9.14
CA MET A 31 9.42 -0.12 7.90
C MET A 31 8.65 1.14 7.45
N ASN A 32 7.32 1.13 7.52
CA ASN A 32 6.52 2.33 7.20
C ASN A 32 6.72 3.46 8.21
N LYS A 33 6.86 3.13 9.50
CA LYS A 33 7.14 4.10 10.55
C LYS A 33 8.49 4.79 10.35
N ASP A 34 9.53 4.05 9.98
CA ASP A 34 10.87 4.58 9.70
C ASP A 34 10.89 5.50 8.47
N ARG A 35 9.95 5.29 7.53
CA ARG A 35 9.73 6.15 6.37
C ARG A 35 8.75 7.31 6.63
N GLU A 36 8.20 7.41 7.84
CA GLU A 36 7.16 8.38 8.21
C GLU A 36 5.91 8.28 7.31
N ILE A 37 5.56 7.06 6.91
CA ILE A 37 4.37 6.73 6.13
C ILE A 37 3.35 6.07 7.05
N PHE A 38 2.10 6.54 7.02
CA PHE A 38 1.03 6.07 7.89
C PHE A 38 -0.14 5.54 7.06
N CYS A 39 -0.58 4.32 7.35
CA CYS A 39 -1.81 3.79 6.78
C CYS A 39 -3.02 4.51 7.39
N LEU A 40 -3.82 5.19 6.57
CA LEU A 40 -5.07 5.82 6.97
C LEU A 40 -6.27 4.87 6.81
N TYR A 41 -6.25 4.06 5.75
CA TYR A 41 -7.34 3.15 5.44
C TYR A 41 -6.86 2.03 4.54
N LYS A 42 -7.41 0.83 4.71
CA LYS A 42 -7.32 -0.26 3.75
C LYS A 42 -8.64 -1.01 3.67
N GLY A 43 -9.02 -1.45 2.49
CA GLY A 43 -10.26 -2.18 2.27
C GLY A 43 -10.35 -2.75 0.87
N VAL A 44 -11.48 -3.38 0.56
CA VAL A 44 -11.76 -3.92 -0.78
C VAL A 44 -13.06 -3.39 -1.34
N LYS A 45 -13.16 -3.40 -2.67
CA LYS A 45 -14.40 -3.12 -3.37
C LYS A 45 -15.44 -4.20 -3.03
N LYS A 46 -16.64 -3.78 -2.63
CA LYS A 46 -17.73 -4.68 -2.21
C LYS A 46 -18.06 -5.74 -3.28
N ASP A 47 -18.07 -5.33 -4.54
CA ASP A 47 -18.45 -6.19 -5.67
C ASP A 47 -17.25 -6.88 -6.33
N ASP A 48 -16.03 -6.57 -5.88
CA ASP A 48 -14.79 -7.18 -6.37
C ASP A 48 -13.76 -7.25 -5.22
N PRO A 49 -13.81 -8.30 -4.38
CA PRO A 49 -12.91 -8.45 -3.24
C PRO A 49 -11.43 -8.60 -3.63
N THR A 50 -11.12 -8.74 -4.92
CA THR A 50 -9.73 -8.74 -5.41
C THR A 50 -9.20 -7.32 -5.60
N ASN A 51 -10.06 -6.31 -5.62
CA ASN A 51 -9.70 -4.91 -5.82
C ASN A 51 -9.58 -4.19 -4.47
N VAL A 52 -8.33 -3.91 -4.08
CA VAL A 52 -7.96 -3.29 -2.81
C VAL A 52 -7.80 -1.79 -3.01
N ILE A 53 -8.26 -1.03 -2.02
CA ILE A 53 -7.90 0.36 -1.81
C ILE A 53 -7.02 0.47 -0.57
N LEU A 54 -5.91 1.18 -0.68
CA LEU A 54 -5.01 1.52 0.41
C LEU A 54 -4.77 3.03 0.38
N ILE A 55 -5.02 3.69 1.50
CA ILE A 55 -4.80 5.13 1.66
C ILE A 55 -3.66 5.31 2.66
N GLN A 56 -2.62 6.01 2.24
CA GLN A 56 -1.48 6.34 3.06
C GLN A 56 -1.33 7.85 3.23
N LYS A 57 -0.66 8.26 4.29
CA LYS A 57 -0.27 9.63 4.57
C LYS A 57 1.24 9.69 4.73
N GLY A 58 1.86 10.66 4.07
CA GLY A 58 3.30 10.90 4.17
C GLY A 58 3.65 12.31 3.72
N GLU A 59 4.92 12.68 3.81
CA GLU A 59 5.37 13.89 3.11
C GLU A 59 5.21 13.71 1.60
N GLU A 60 5.11 14.83 0.88
CA GLU A 60 4.91 14.85 -0.57
C GLU A 60 5.81 13.82 -1.29
N SER A 61 5.18 13.01 -2.15
CA SER A 61 5.79 11.92 -2.92
C SER A 61 6.43 10.77 -2.14
N LYS A 62 6.55 10.79 -0.79
CA LYS A 62 7.19 9.70 -0.02
C LYS A 62 6.52 8.35 -0.25
N SER A 63 5.20 8.29 -0.20
CA SER A 63 4.43 7.06 -0.43
C SER A 63 4.62 6.52 -1.85
N ILE A 64 4.81 7.39 -2.84
CA ILE A 64 5.07 6.99 -4.24
C ILE A 64 6.49 6.46 -4.38
N PHE A 65 7.50 7.21 -3.90
CA PHE A 65 8.90 6.81 -3.99
C PHE A 65 9.20 5.49 -3.26
N MET A 66 8.41 5.15 -2.24
CA MET A 66 8.51 3.87 -1.58
C MET A 66 8.36 2.69 -2.57
N LEU A 67 7.51 2.81 -3.61
CA LEU A 67 7.35 1.77 -4.63
C LEU A 67 8.59 1.56 -5.52
N GLU A 68 9.50 2.53 -5.58
CA GLU A 68 10.75 2.42 -6.34
C GLU A 68 11.81 1.57 -5.60
N ASP A 69 11.59 1.24 -4.32
CA ASP A 69 12.46 0.39 -3.52
C ASP A 69 12.38 -1.08 -3.99
N PRO A 70 13.47 -1.68 -4.51
CA PRO A 70 13.47 -3.07 -4.98
C PRO A 70 13.13 -4.08 -3.87
N THR A 71 13.45 -3.76 -2.62
CA THR A 71 13.11 -4.61 -1.47
C THR A 71 11.61 -4.64 -1.23
N LEU A 72 10.95 -3.51 -1.44
CA LEU A 72 9.51 -3.39 -1.32
C LEU A 72 8.79 -4.11 -2.47
N LYS A 73 9.31 -4.05 -3.70
CA LYS A 73 8.73 -4.80 -4.82
C LYS A 73 8.63 -6.30 -4.50
N THR A 74 9.71 -6.86 -3.94
CA THR A 74 9.75 -8.27 -3.53
C THR A 74 8.72 -8.57 -2.44
N TYR A 75 8.58 -7.64 -1.48
CA TYR A 75 7.59 -7.73 -0.41
C TYR A 75 6.15 -7.67 -0.95
N ILE A 76 5.87 -6.73 -1.85
CA ILE A 76 4.57 -6.59 -2.54
C ILE A 76 4.20 -7.87 -3.28
N GLU A 77 5.12 -8.43 -4.05
CA GLU A 77 4.90 -9.68 -4.79
C GLU A 77 4.67 -10.87 -3.84
N SER A 78 5.35 -10.92 -2.69
CA SER A 78 5.13 -11.95 -1.67
C SER A 78 3.74 -11.88 -1.01
N ALA A 79 3.09 -10.71 -1.06
CA ALA A 79 1.73 -10.51 -0.57
C ALA A 79 0.66 -10.83 -1.64
N ASP A 80 1.05 -11.38 -2.80
CA ASP A 80 0.15 -11.66 -3.93
C ASP A 80 -0.57 -10.41 -4.49
N HIS A 81 -0.01 -9.22 -4.25
CA HIS A 81 -0.40 -7.97 -4.90
C HIS A 81 0.16 -7.96 -6.33
N ILE A 82 -0.73 -7.78 -7.31
CA ILE A 82 -0.39 -7.61 -8.72
C ILE A 82 0.15 -6.18 -8.92
N TYR A 83 1.47 -6.01 -8.82
CA TYR A 83 2.14 -4.71 -8.91
C TYR A 83 1.69 -3.88 -10.13
N ASP A 84 1.60 -4.49 -11.31
CA ASP A 84 1.22 -3.84 -12.58
C ASP A 84 -0.24 -3.35 -12.61
N SER A 85 -1.08 -3.77 -11.66
CA SER A 85 -2.47 -3.30 -11.54
C SER A 85 -2.62 -2.03 -10.70
N THR A 86 -1.51 -1.52 -10.15
CA THR A 86 -1.53 -0.40 -9.21
C THR A 86 -1.82 0.91 -9.92
N VAL A 87 -2.91 1.56 -9.50
CA VAL A 87 -3.28 2.94 -9.87
C VAL A 87 -3.08 3.83 -8.66
N ILE A 88 -2.40 4.96 -8.86
CA ILE A 88 -2.00 5.88 -7.79
C ILE A 88 -2.67 7.23 -8.00
N SER A 89 -3.14 7.85 -6.92
CA SER A 89 -3.63 9.24 -6.92
C SER A 89 -3.21 9.93 -5.63
N SER A 90 -2.71 11.17 -5.71
CA SER A 90 -2.29 11.97 -4.54
C SER A 90 -3.19 13.19 -4.33
N TYR A 91 -3.39 13.54 -3.06
CA TYR A 91 -4.25 14.64 -2.60
C TYR A 91 -3.51 15.47 -1.53
N PHE A 92 -3.63 16.79 -1.58
CA PHE A 92 -3.01 17.76 -0.66
C PHE A 92 -4.03 18.46 0.23
#